data_AF-A0A1S2M3K7-F1
#
_entry.id   AF-A0A1S2M3K7-F1
#
_cell.length_a   1.000
_cell.length_b   1.000
_cell.length_c   1.000
_cell.angle_alpha   90.00
_cell.angle_beta   90.00
_cell.angle_gamma   90.00
#
_symmetry.space_group_name_H-M   'P 1'
#
loop_
_entity.id
_entity.type
_entity.pdbx_description
1 polymer ?
#
loop_
_entity_poly.entity_id
_entity_poly.type
_entity_poly.pdbx_seq_one_letter_code
_entity_poly.pdbx_strand_id
1 'polypeptide(L)'
;MDVTLGYLRESLSNYTEKYESCQQIYAKLKENQYKDEGEFVNDLNEAEMAVLDLVLKNEINYAKKEQDDKRAHELSEVYELLF
;
A
#
# COMPACT_ATOMS: atom_id res chain seq x y z
N MET A 1 -8.74 -12.14 3.43
CA MET A 1 -7.82 -10.99 3.37
C MET A 1 -7.34 -10.96 1.94
N ASP A 2 -7.55 -9.83 1.27
CA ASP A 2 -7.14 -9.67 -0.11
C ASP A 2 -5.61 -9.83 -0.24
N VAL A 3 -5.15 -10.50 -1.29
CA VAL A 3 -3.73 -10.81 -1.50
C VAL A 3 -2.95 -9.51 -1.70
N THR A 4 -3.57 -8.54 -2.37
CA THR A 4 -3.04 -7.20 -2.60
C THR A 4 -2.74 -6.45 -1.30
N LEU A 5 -3.68 -6.44 -0.34
CA LEU A 5 -3.48 -5.81 0.95
C LEU A 5 -2.36 -6.46 1.75
N GLY A 6 -2.10 -7.75 1.53
CA GLY A 6 -0.94 -8.46 2.07
C GLY A 6 0.37 -7.86 1.56
N TYR A 7 0.53 -7.78 0.23
CA TYR A 7 1.72 -7.18 -0.39
C TYR A 7 1.91 -5.73 0.01
N LEU A 8 0.83 -4.96 0.11
CA LEU A 8 0.88 -3.57 0.55
C LEU A 8 1.38 -3.45 1.98
N ARG A 9 0.85 -4.29 2.89
CA ARG A 9 1.26 -4.30 4.30
C ARG A 9 2.74 -4.62 4.46
N GLU A 10 3.23 -5.63 3.74
CA GLU A 10 4.66 -5.97 3.72
C GLU A 10 5.49 -4.81 3.17
N SER A 11 5.05 -4.20 2.07
CA SER A 11 5.74 -3.07 1.45
C SER A 11 5.85 -1.90 2.42
N LEU A 12 4.73 -1.50 3.05
CA LEU A 12 4.67 -0.41 4.04
C LEU A 12 5.56 -0.66 5.27
N SER A 13 5.72 -1.90 5.70
CA SER A 13 6.58 -2.25 6.85
C SER A 13 8.04 -1.85 6.64
N ASN A 14 8.51 -1.74 5.39
CA ASN A 14 9.86 -1.23 5.06
C ASN A 14 9.98 0.30 5.21
N TYR A 15 8.87 1.02 5.35
CA TYR A 15 8.79 2.47 5.42
C TYR A 15 8.22 2.98 6.75
N THR A 16 7.71 2.11 7.61
CA THR A 16 7.18 2.49 8.94
C THR A 16 8.22 3.15 9.83
N GLU A 17 9.50 2.86 9.66
CA GLU A 17 10.58 3.52 10.40
C GLU A 17 10.99 4.87 9.78
N LYS A 18 10.61 5.14 8.53
CA LYS A 18 10.99 6.35 7.78
C LYS A 18 9.92 7.43 7.80
N TYR A 19 8.65 7.03 7.81
CA TYR A 19 7.52 7.96 7.75
C TYR A 19 6.48 7.58 8.81
N GLU A 20 6.14 8.54 9.69
CA GLU A 20 5.11 8.36 10.71
C GLU A 20 3.74 8.03 10.09
N SER A 21 3.41 8.64 8.95
CA SER A 21 2.18 8.33 8.19
C SER A 21 2.14 6.87 7.73
N CYS A 22 3.28 6.25 7.40
CA CYS A 22 3.30 4.82 7.09
C CYS A 22 2.96 3.96 8.30
N GLN A 23 3.32 4.39 9.53
CA GLN A 23 2.91 3.69 10.75
C GLN A 23 1.39 3.74 10.95
N GLN A 24 0.77 4.89 10.69
CA GLN A 24 -0.68 5.05 10.76
C GLN A 24 -1.40 4.14 9.75
N ILE A 25 -0.96 4.14 8.50
CA ILE A 25 -1.51 3.30 7.43
C ILE A 25 -1.32 1.81 7.76
N TYR A 26 -0.14 1.43 8.25
CA TYR A 26 0.14 0.05 8.66
C TYR A 26 -0.71 -0.39 9.85
N ALA A 27 -0.94 0.48 10.83
CA ALA A 27 -1.83 0.22 11.95
C ALA A 27 -3.28 0.03 11.47
N LYS A 28 -3.77 0.92 10.59
CA LYS A 28 -5.07 0.78 9.92
C LYS A 28 -5.24 -0.58 9.24
N LEU A 29 -4.27 -1.02 8.42
CA LEU A 29 -4.29 -2.34 7.77
C LEU A 29 -4.25 -3.53 8.74
N LYS A 30 -3.71 -3.33 9.94
CA LYS A 30 -3.59 -4.39 10.95
C LYS A 30 -4.83 -4.46 11.85
N GLU A 31 -5.39 -3.31 12.21
CA GLU A 31 -6.50 -3.18 13.13
C GLU A 31 -7.86 -3.30 12.42
N ASN A 32 -7.98 -2.73 11.21
CA ASN A 32 -9.18 -2.86 10.40
C ASN A 32 -9.06 -4.07 9.46
N GLN A 33 -10.09 -4.91 9.48
CA GLN A 33 -10.25 -6.00 8.51
C GLN A 33 -10.97 -5.47 7.28
N TYR A 34 -10.27 -4.67 6.46
CA TYR A 34 -10.79 -4.24 5.16
C TYR A 34 -11.06 -5.47 4.28
N LYS A 35 -12.19 -5.49 3.57
CA LYS A 35 -12.54 -6.60 2.68
C LYS A 35 -11.75 -6.55 1.39
N ASP A 36 -11.47 -5.33 0.93
CA ASP A 36 -10.82 -5.02 -0.34
C ASP A 36 -10.02 -3.71 -0.23
N GLU A 37 -9.22 -3.45 -1.26
CA GLU A 37 -8.38 -2.26 -1.41
C GLU A 37 -9.19 -0.98 -1.51
N GLY A 38 -10.40 -1.05 -2.04
CA GLY A 38 -11.33 0.07 -2.12
C GLY A 38 -11.74 0.55 -0.73
N GLU A 39 -12.21 -0.35 0.14
CA GLU A 39 -12.53 -0.01 1.54
C GLU A 39 -11.31 0.59 2.26
N PHE A 40 -10.11 0.09 2.00
CA PHE A 40 -8.88 0.63 2.58
C PHE A 40 -8.58 2.05 2.08
N VAL A 41 -8.58 2.28 0.76
CA VAL A 41 -8.27 3.59 0.18
C VAL A 41 -9.28 4.66 0.61
N ASN A 42 -10.56 4.29 0.74
CA ASN A 42 -11.60 5.22 1.24
C ASN A 42 -11.40 5.65 2.70
N ASP A 43 -10.66 4.87 3.51
CA ASP A 43 -10.38 5.20 4.91
C ASP A 43 -9.10 6.04 5.09
N LEU A 44 -8.37 6.33 4.00
CA LEU A 44 -7.16 7.14 4.03
C LEU A 44 -7.49 8.63 4.02
N ASN A 45 -6.72 9.40 4.79
CA ASN A 45 -6.73 10.86 4.70
C ASN A 45 -5.72 11.37 3.66
N GLU A 46 -5.79 12.67 3.32
CA GLU A 46 -4.94 13.30 2.29
C GLU A 46 -3.43 13.08 2.53
N ALA A 47 -2.97 13.15 3.78
CA ALA A 47 -1.55 12.95 4.10
C ALA A 47 -1.14 11.48 3.96
N GLU A 48 -2.03 10.56 4.31
CA GLU A 48 -1.83 9.13 4.12
C GLU A 48 -1.82 8.76 2.63
N MET A 49 -2.75 9.29 1.83
CA MET A 49 -2.79 9.10 0.38
C MET A 49 -1.51 9.60 -0.30
N ALA A 50 -1.01 10.78 0.09
CA ALA A 50 0.21 11.35 -0.48
C ALA A 50 1.46 10.48 -0.19
N VAL A 51 1.58 9.95 1.03
CA VAL A 51 2.68 9.04 1.38
C VAL A 51 2.51 7.69 0.70
N LEU A 52 1.28 7.18 0.60
CA LEU A 52 0.99 5.92 -0.06
C LEU A 52 1.30 5.96 -1.56
N ASP A 53 0.97 7.06 -2.25
CA ASP A 53 1.36 7.31 -3.65
C ASP A 53 2.88 7.14 -3.85
N LEU A 54 3.68 7.73 -2.96
CA LEU A 54 5.14 7.66 -3.03
C LEU A 54 5.66 6.25 -2.80
N VAL A 55 5.13 5.55 -1.79
CA VAL A 55 5.51 4.17 -1.46
C VAL A 55 5.14 3.24 -2.60
N LEU A 56 3.90 3.29 -3.09
CA LEU A 56 3.41 2.44 -4.18
C LEU A 56 4.23 2.62 -5.45
N LYS A 57 4.51 3.87 -5.86
CA LYS A 57 5.38 4.13 -7.03
C LYS A 57 6.75 3.49 -6.89
N ASN A 58 7.35 3.58 -5.70
CA ASN A 58 8.67 3.01 -5.47
C ASN A 58 8.64 1.48 -5.49
N GLU A 59 7.65 0.89 -4.81
CA GLU A 59 7.50 -0.57 -4.67
C GLU A 59 7.09 -1.24 -5.99
N ILE A 60 6.19 -0.63 -6.77
CA ILE A 60 5.84 -1.11 -8.13
C ILE A 60 7.09 -1.11 -9.02
N ASN A 61 7.88 -0.04 -8.98
CA ASN A 61 9.12 0.04 -9.76
C ASN A 61 10.16 -0.98 -9.29
N TYR A 62 10.23 -1.23 -7.98
CA TYR A 62 11.11 -2.24 -7.40
C TYR A 62 10.69 -3.66 -7.82
N ALA A 63 9.41 -4.02 -7.67
CA ALA A 63 8.86 -5.30 -8.09
C ALA A 63 9.07 -5.56 -9.59
N LYS A 64 8.86 -4.55 -10.45
CA LYS A 64 9.16 -4.65 -11.89
C LYS A 64 10.64 -4.94 -12.18
N LYS A 65 11.56 -4.37 -11.40
CA LYS A 65 13.01 -4.65 -11.54
C LYS A 65 13.38 -6.05 -11.07
N GLU A 66 12.70 -6.54 -10.04
CA GLU A 66 12.86 -7.91 -9.54
C GLU A 66 12.15 -8.97 -10.39
N GLN A 67 11.44 -8.56 -11.45
CA GLN A 67 10.60 -9.45 -12.28
C GLN A 67 9.48 -10.12 -11.46
N ASP A 68 9.03 -9.45 -10.40
CA ASP A 68 7.84 -9.84 -9.63
C ASP A 68 6.61 -9.16 -10.23
N ASP A 69 6.18 -9.66 -11.38
CA ASP A 69 5.02 -9.13 -12.11
C ASP A 69 3.73 -9.20 -11.28
N LYS A 70 3.59 -10.21 -10.42
CA LYS A 70 2.41 -10.36 -9.56
C LYS A 70 2.36 -9.22 -8.55
N ARG A 71 3.44 -9.01 -7.78
CA ARG A 71 3.47 -7.92 -6.80
C ARG A 71 3.32 -6.55 -7.48
N ALA A 72 3.95 -6.36 -8.63
CA ALA A 72 3.81 -5.13 -9.41
C ALA A 72 2.35 -4.88 -9.84
N HIS A 73 1.63 -5.92 -10.25
CA HIS A 73 0.23 -5.84 -10.65
C HIS A 73 -0.66 -5.45 -9.48
N GLU A 74 -0.59 -6.21 -8.38
CA GLU A 74 -1.47 -6.02 -7.22
C GLU A 74 -1.25 -4.62 -6.60
N LEU A 75 0.01 -4.18 -6.45
CA LEU A 75 0.30 -2.82 -5.97
C LEU A 75 -0.17 -1.73 -6.95
N SER A 76 -0.23 -2.03 -8.25
CA SER A 76 -0.77 -1.09 -9.24
C SER A 76 -2.28 -0.95 -9.09
N GLU A 77 -3.02 -2.00 -8.72
CA GLU A 77 -4.47 -1.89 -8.49
C GLU A 77 -4.78 -0.94 -7.33
N VAL A 78 -4.04 -1.01 -6.22
CA VAL A 78 -4.18 -0.03 -5.11
C VAL A 78 -3.84 1.38 -5.59
N TYR A 79 -2.80 1.49 -6.41
CA TYR A 79 -2.35 2.78 -6.94
C TYR A 79 -3.41 3.43 -7.83
N GLU A 80 -4.08 2.64 -8.67
CA GLU A 80 -5.18 3.09 -9.50
C GLU A 80 -6.39 3.52 -8.66
N LEU A 81 -6.64 2.90 -7.51
CA LEU A 81 -7.74 3.31 -6.63
C LEU A 81 -7.49 4.66 -5.93
N LEU A 82 -6.25 5.14 -5.87
CA LEU A 82 -5.93 6.45 -5.30
C LEU A 82 -6.34 7.64 -6.19
N PHE A 83 -6.64 7.42 -7.48
CA PHE A 83 -6.89 8.49 -8.49
C PHE A 83 -8.01 8.16 -9.46
#